data_AF-A0A0M8QWL3-F1
#
_entry.id   AF-A0A0M8QWL3-F1
#
_cell.length_a   1.000
_cell.length_b   1.000
_cell.length_c   1.000
_cell.angle_alpha   90.00
_cell.angle_beta   90.00
_cell.angle_gamma   90.00
#
_symmetry.space_group_name_H-M   'P 1'
#
loop_
_entity.id
_entity.type
_entity.pdbx_description
1 polymer ?
#
loop_
_entity_poly.entity_id
_entity_poly.type
_entity_poly.pdbx_seq_one_letter_code
_entity_poly.pdbx_strand_id
1 'polypeptide(L)'
;MSERLEWAHASSGAELLFPGEDIDGAVVEPGEIAVAVWTGSNGIALHGPREAVRDRLLQLALAVHQAPPVPFADACIPERTDPRRWRPAPLPRPLAPGPAGPALCGGADRPAAADPRLATCPDCIERWNSDTPLIRLSLTHAVPAPS
;
A
#
# COMPACT_ATOMS: atom_id res chain seq x y z
N MET A 1 1.06 30.98 8.16
CA MET A 1 0.68 29.93 9.13
C MET A 1 1.91 29.06 9.30
N SER A 2 2.40 28.84 10.53
CA SER A 2 3.53 27.92 10.74
C SER A 2 2.98 26.51 10.57
N GLU A 3 3.39 25.81 9.52
CA GLU A 3 3.19 24.37 9.38
C GLU A 3 3.93 23.70 10.54
N ARG A 4 3.23 23.50 11.66
CA ARG A 4 3.76 22.75 12.78
C ARG A 4 3.74 21.29 12.34
N LEU A 5 4.93 20.74 12.09
CA LEU A 5 5.11 19.30 11.97
C LEU A 5 4.43 18.63 13.18
N GLU A 6 3.48 17.74 12.91
CA GLU A 6 2.90 16.95 13.99
C GLU A 6 3.91 15.89 14.42
N TRP A 7 4.02 15.75 15.75
CA TRP A 7 5.00 14.90 16.40
C TRP A 7 4.38 13.53 16.66
N ALA A 8 5.02 12.48 16.16
CA ALA A 8 4.68 11.09 16.44
C ALA A 8 5.68 10.49 17.45
N HIS A 9 5.17 9.88 18.51
CA HIS A 9 6.04 9.22 19.48
C HIS A 9 6.66 7.96 18.86
N ALA A 10 7.85 7.56 19.28
CA ALA A 10 8.55 6.37 18.78
C ALA A 10 7.75 5.06 18.93
N SER A 11 6.76 5.05 19.84
CA SER A 11 5.83 3.93 20.06
C SER A 11 4.49 4.06 19.32
N SER A 12 4.28 5.12 18.54
CA SER A 12 3.07 5.31 17.73
C SER A 12 2.92 4.21 16.69
N GLY A 13 1.69 3.88 16.31
CA GLY A 13 1.40 2.96 15.21
C GLY A 13 2.06 3.43 13.91
N ALA A 14 2.40 2.49 13.02
CA ALA A 14 2.80 2.84 11.66
C ALA A 14 2.26 1.85 10.65
N GLU A 15 2.12 2.32 9.43
CA GLU A 15 1.68 1.56 8.29
C GLU A 15 2.58 1.85 7.08
N LEU A 16 2.83 0.83 6.28
CA LEU A 16 3.35 1.00 4.93
C LEU A 16 2.19 1.31 4.00
N LEU A 17 2.32 2.39 3.24
CA LEU A 17 1.39 2.79 2.20
C LEU A 17 1.99 2.42 0.84
N PHE A 18 1.18 1.77 0.01
CA PHE A 18 1.52 1.37 -1.35
C PHE A 18 0.91 2.34 -2.37
N PRO A 19 1.40 2.34 -3.62
CA PRO A 19 0.91 3.22 -4.66
C PRO A 19 -0.60 3.20 -4.80
N GLY A 20 -1.19 4.39 -4.83
CA GLY A 20 -2.62 4.60 -4.75
C GLY A 20 -2.94 5.90 -4.01
N GLU A 21 -4.23 6.18 -3.91
CA GLU A 21 -4.75 7.30 -3.13
C GLU A 21 -5.36 6.73 -1.85
N ASP A 22 -5.00 7.31 -0.70
CA ASP A 22 -5.65 6.98 0.57
C ASP A 22 -6.97 7.75 0.75
N ILE A 23 -7.68 7.46 1.85
CA ILE A 23 -8.97 8.08 2.15
C ILE A 23 -8.89 9.59 2.41
N ASP A 24 -7.70 10.10 2.74
CA ASP A 24 -7.43 11.51 3.03
C ASP A 24 -6.86 12.26 1.81
N GLY A 25 -6.77 11.59 0.66
CA GLY A 25 -6.30 12.15 -0.62
C GLY A 25 -4.77 12.24 -0.73
N ALA A 26 -4.03 11.59 0.17
CA ALA A 26 -2.58 11.47 0.00
C ALA A 26 -2.28 10.44 -1.10
N VAL A 27 -1.45 10.86 -2.06
CA VAL A 27 -1.06 10.03 -3.20
C VAL A 27 0.33 9.47 -2.96
N VAL A 28 0.47 8.15 -3.06
CA VAL A 28 1.76 7.47 -3.20
C VAL A 28 1.91 7.11 -4.67
N GLU A 29 2.97 7.60 -5.30
CA GLU A 29 3.17 7.40 -6.74
C GLU A 29 3.61 5.97 -7.05
N PRO A 30 3.36 5.47 -8.28
CA PRO A 30 3.89 4.19 -8.73
C PRO A 30 5.42 4.11 -8.58
N GLY A 31 5.90 3.02 -8.00
CA GLY A 31 7.31 2.78 -7.69
C GLY A 31 7.73 3.28 -6.31
N GLU A 32 6.85 4.01 -5.62
CA GLU A 32 7.09 4.52 -4.28
C GLU A 32 6.39 3.65 -3.22
N ILE A 33 6.92 3.74 -2.00
CA ILE A 33 6.21 3.35 -0.79
C ILE A 33 6.37 4.48 0.22
N ALA A 34 5.34 4.73 1.01
CA ALA A 34 5.42 5.66 2.12
C ALA A 34 5.30 4.91 3.46
N VAL A 35 5.89 5.50 4.50
CA VAL A 35 5.72 5.03 5.88
C VAL A 35 4.94 6.09 6.61
N ALA A 36 3.69 5.79 6.95
CA ALA A 36 2.87 6.67 7.77
C ALA A 36 3.07 6.30 9.24
N VAL A 37 3.55 7.24 10.06
CA VAL A 37 3.63 7.07 11.52
C VAL A 37 2.54 7.93 12.15
N TRP A 38 1.53 7.29 12.73
CA TRP A 38 0.28 7.96 13.06
C TRP A 38 0.05 8.14 14.56
N THR A 39 -0.38 9.34 14.93
CA THR A 39 -0.89 9.71 16.26
C THR A 39 -2.39 9.98 16.25
N GLY A 40 -3.07 9.84 15.11
CA GLY A 40 -4.50 10.14 14.95
C GLY A 40 -4.83 11.27 13.97
N SER A 41 -3.85 11.98 13.39
CA SER A 41 -4.14 13.16 12.54
C SER A 41 -3.06 13.62 11.54
N ASN A 42 -2.03 12.80 11.24
CA ASN A 42 -0.87 13.06 10.33
C ASN A 42 0.48 13.33 11.00
N GLY A 43 1.17 12.31 11.53
CA GLY A 43 2.50 12.48 12.13
C GLY A 43 3.65 12.54 11.10
N ILE A 44 4.51 13.56 11.18
CA ILE A 44 5.67 13.75 10.28
C ILE A 44 7.01 13.72 11.03
N ALA A 45 7.06 14.11 12.32
CA ALA A 45 8.31 14.13 13.11
C ALA A 45 8.33 13.06 14.21
N LEU A 46 9.26 12.11 14.15
CA LEU A 46 9.42 11.04 15.15
C LEU A 46 10.16 11.54 16.40
N HIS A 47 9.63 11.34 17.61
CA HIS A 47 10.28 11.72 18.87
C HIS A 47 10.20 10.64 19.96
N GLY A 48 11.13 10.72 20.91
CA GLY A 48 11.24 9.81 22.05
C GLY A 48 12.67 9.79 22.58
N PRO A 49 12.98 8.91 23.57
CA PRO A 49 14.36 8.60 23.94
C PRO A 49 15.19 8.18 22.71
N ARG A 50 16.48 8.51 22.70
CA ARG A 50 17.38 8.27 21.55
C ARG A 50 17.34 6.82 21.07
N GLU A 51 17.37 5.89 22.01
CA GLU A 51 17.35 4.45 21.76
C GLU A 51 16.02 4.02 21.12
N ALA A 52 14.89 4.52 21.64
CA ALA A 52 13.57 4.21 21.10
C ALA A 52 13.39 4.74 19.66
N VAL A 53 13.90 5.95 19.37
CA VAL A 53 13.87 6.51 18.01
C VAL A 53 14.73 5.68 17.06
N ARG A 54 15.94 5.30 17.47
CA ARG A 54 16.83 4.42 16.68
C ARG A 54 16.14 3.09 16.36
N ASP A 55 15.60 2.43 17.38
CA ASP A 55 15.03 1.09 17.21
C ASP A 55 13.78 1.15 16.33
N ARG A 56 12.99 2.23 16.45
CA ARG A 56 11.87 2.48 15.53
C ARG A 56 12.34 2.67 14.09
N LEU A 57 13.37 3.47 13.83
CA LEU A 57 13.90 3.65 12.47
C LEU A 57 14.41 2.33 11.87
N LEU A 58 15.08 1.49 12.67
CA LEU A 58 15.54 0.16 12.22
C LEU A 58 14.36 -0.76 11.87
N GLN A 59 13.30 -0.72 12.67
CA GLN A 59 12.08 -1.47 12.40
C GLN A 59 11.39 -1.01 11.11
N LEU A 60 11.26 0.31 10.91
CA LEU A 60 10.67 0.86 9.69
C LEU A 60 11.51 0.50 8.45
N ALA A 61 12.85 0.54 8.56
CA ALA A 61 13.74 0.09 7.50
C ALA A 61 13.58 -1.41 7.19
N LEU A 62 13.42 -2.25 8.21
CA LEU A 62 13.15 -3.68 8.02
C LEU A 62 11.79 -3.91 7.35
N ALA A 63 10.76 -3.17 7.75
CA ALA A 63 9.43 -3.25 7.14
C ALA A 63 9.48 -2.89 5.65
N VAL A 64 10.17 -1.79 5.30
CA VAL A 64 10.44 -1.41 3.90
C VAL A 64 11.19 -2.51 3.15
N HIS A 65 12.21 -3.12 3.77
CA HIS A 65 12.97 -4.20 3.14
C HIS A 65 12.13 -5.47 2.90
N GLN A 66 11.17 -5.75 3.77
CA GLN A 66 10.29 -6.91 3.71
C GLN A 66 8.95 -6.63 3.01
N ALA A 67 8.74 -5.42 2.49
CA ALA A 67 7.51 -5.01 1.86
C ALA A 67 7.12 -5.97 0.72
N PRO A 68 5.81 -6.28 0.54
CA PRO A 68 5.36 -6.96 -0.66
C PRO A 68 5.72 -6.16 -1.93
N PRO A 69 5.63 -6.79 -3.12
CA PRO A 69 5.99 -6.14 -4.38
C PRO A 69 5.32 -4.77 -4.56
N VAL A 70 6.12 -3.76 -4.88
CA VAL A 70 5.68 -2.39 -5.13
C VAL A 70 5.30 -2.23 -6.60
N PRO A 71 4.03 -1.90 -6.93
CA PRO A 71 3.63 -1.56 -8.30
C PRO A 71 4.46 -0.38 -8.82
N PHE A 72 5.05 -0.49 -10.01
CA PHE A 72 5.86 0.57 -10.61
C PHE A 72 5.12 1.35 -11.71
N ALA A 73 3.88 0.99 -11.99
CA ALA A 73 3.02 1.66 -12.95
C ALA A 73 1.55 1.46 -12.54
N ASP A 74 0.71 2.41 -12.92
CA ASP A 74 -0.72 2.31 -12.67
C ASP A 74 -1.35 1.15 -13.42
N ALA A 75 -2.12 0.36 -12.69
CA ALA A 75 -2.86 -0.75 -13.26
C ALA A 75 -4.07 -1.12 -12.39
N CYS A 76 -5.19 -1.43 -13.03
CA CYS A 76 -6.39 -1.90 -12.36
C CYS A 76 -6.53 -3.43 -12.49
N ILE A 77 -7.26 -4.04 -11.57
CA ILE A 77 -7.59 -5.46 -11.66
C ILE A 77 -8.47 -5.67 -12.90
N PRO A 78 -8.11 -6.56 -13.85
CA PRO A 78 -8.94 -6.83 -15.02
C PRO A 78 -10.26 -7.49 -14.62
N GLU A 79 -11.37 -7.13 -15.26
CA GLU A 79 -12.73 -7.68 -14.98
C GLU A 79 -12.78 -9.21 -15.04
N ARG A 80 -12.05 -9.81 -15.98
CA ARG A 80 -11.95 -11.27 -16.15
C ARG A 80 -11.29 -12.02 -14.98
N THR A 81 -10.74 -11.31 -14.00
CA THR A 81 -10.02 -11.93 -12.88
C THR A 81 -10.99 -12.30 -11.78
N ASP A 82 -11.24 -13.61 -11.62
CA ASP A 82 -12.16 -14.12 -10.58
C ASP A 82 -11.49 -14.15 -9.19
N PRO A 83 -11.93 -13.31 -8.22
CA PRO A 83 -11.32 -13.22 -6.89
C PRO A 83 -11.42 -14.52 -6.07
N ARG A 84 -12.40 -15.37 -6.35
CA ARG A 84 -12.66 -16.63 -5.64
C ARG A 84 -11.83 -17.79 -6.16
N ARG A 85 -11.28 -17.66 -7.37
CA ARG A 85 -10.46 -18.71 -8.02
C ARG A 85 -9.00 -18.33 -8.14
N TRP A 86 -8.69 -17.04 -8.16
CA TRP A 86 -7.33 -16.56 -8.29
C TRP A 86 -6.47 -17.01 -7.11
N ARG A 87 -5.26 -17.50 -7.42
CA ARG A 87 -4.27 -17.91 -6.44
C ARG A 87 -2.93 -17.30 -6.79
N PRO A 88 -2.18 -16.78 -5.80
CA PRO A 88 -0.90 -16.16 -6.05
C PRO A 88 0.11 -17.25 -6.45
N ALA A 89 0.82 -17.00 -7.54
CA ALA A 89 2.10 -17.65 -7.78
C ALA A 89 3.22 -16.85 -7.11
N PRO A 90 4.41 -17.44 -6.92
CA PRO A 90 5.60 -16.66 -6.63
C PRO A 90 5.76 -15.52 -7.65
N LEU A 91 6.08 -14.31 -7.18
CA LEU A 91 6.37 -13.15 -8.03
C LEU A 91 7.89 -12.98 -8.12
N PRO A 92 8.56 -13.59 -9.10
CA PRO A 92 10.02 -13.57 -9.16
C PRO A 92 10.58 -12.21 -9.59
N ARG A 93 9.77 -11.35 -10.21
CA ARG A 93 10.17 -10.05 -10.76
C ARG A 93 8.98 -9.07 -10.79
N PRO A 94 9.24 -7.76 -10.86
CA PRO A 94 8.21 -6.78 -11.21
C PRO A 94 7.55 -7.17 -12.55
N LEU A 95 6.22 -7.20 -12.58
CA LEU A 95 5.46 -7.48 -13.79
C LEU A 95 4.91 -6.17 -14.35
N ALA A 96 5.18 -5.91 -15.64
CA ALA A 96 4.61 -4.76 -16.32
C ALA A 96 3.09 -4.89 -16.47
N PRO A 97 2.35 -3.77 -16.46
CA PRO A 97 0.93 -3.78 -16.80
C PRO A 97 0.71 -4.37 -18.18
N GLY A 98 -0.36 -5.13 -18.30
CA GLY A 98 -0.90 -5.59 -19.57
C GLY A 98 -1.63 -4.47 -20.33
N PRO A 99 -2.11 -4.77 -21.55
CA PRO A 99 -2.84 -3.82 -22.37
C PRO A 99 -4.10 -3.32 -21.64
N ALA A 100 -4.52 -2.11 -22.00
CA ALA A 100 -5.73 -1.52 -21.45
C ALA A 100 -6.97 -2.35 -21.78
N GLY A 101 -7.92 -2.41 -20.85
CA GLY A 101 -9.18 -3.10 -21.02
C GLY A 101 -10.12 -2.90 -19.83
N PRO A 102 -11.25 -3.62 -19.79
CA PRO A 102 -12.25 -3.45 -18.75
C PRO A 102 -11.70 -3.86 -17.38
N ALA A 103 -11.88 -2.95 -16.42
CA ALA A 103 -11.46 -3.13 -15.04
C ALA A 103 -12.59 -3.75 -14.19
N LEU A 104 -12.22 -4.47 -13.13
CA LEU A 104 -13.14 -5.14 -12.21
C LEU A 104 -14.12 -4.17 -11.53
N CYS A 105 -13.67 -2.95 -11.25
CA CYS A 105 -14.48 -1.87 -10.68
C CYS A 105 -15.41 -1.20 -11.72
N GLY A 106 -15.41 -1.65 -12.98
CA GLY A 106 -16.07 -0.97 -14.08
C GLY A 106 -15.32 0.27 -14.55
N GLY A 107 -15.94 1.05 -15.45
CA GLY A 107 -15.37 2.31 -15.96
C GLY A 107 -14.66 2.19 -17.32
N ALA A 108 -13.79 3.16 -17.61
CA ALA A 108 -13.03 3.23 -18.86
C ALA A 108 -11.92 2.17 -18.92
N ASP A 109 -11.39 1.92 -20.12
CA ASP A 109 -10.26 1.01 -20.30
C ASP A 109 -9.03 1.52 -19.52
N ARG A 110 -8.50 0.67 -18.63
CA ARG A 110 -7.32 0.95 -17.79
C ARG A 110 -6.25 -0.12 -18.03
N PRO A 111 -4.95 0.21 -17.88
CA PRO A 111 -3.90 -0.80 -17.92
C PRO A 111 -4.21 -1.94 -16.95
N ALA A 112 -4.01 -3.17 -17.41
CA ALA A 112 -4.39 -4.37 -16.67
C ALA A 112 -3.26 -4.82 -15.74
N ALA A 113 -3.52 -4.97 -14.44
CA ALA A 113 -2.55 -5.52 -13.52
C ALA A 113 -2.26 -6.99 -13.88
N ALA A 114 -0.99 -7.34 -14.08
CA ALA A 114 -0.59 -8.71 -14.41
C ALA A 114 -0.76 -9.69 -13.23
N ASP A 115 -0.75 -9.16 -12.00
CA ASP A 115 -1.10 -9.83 -10.76
C ASP A 115 -1.97 -8.87 -9.94
N PRO A 116 -3.12 -9.28 -9.38
CA PRO A 116 -3.98 -8.43 -8.56
C PRO A 116 -3.25 -7.74 -7.39
N ARG A 117 -2.18 -8.35 -6.86
CA ARG A 117 -1.35 -7.72 -5.81
C ARG A 117 -0.55 -6.51 -6.30
N LEU A 118 -0.49 -6.29 -7.61
CA LEU A 118 0.16 -5.14 -8.24
C LEU A 118 -0.86 -4.07 -8.69
N ALA A 119 -2.13 -4.20 -8.33
CA ALA A 119 -3.13 -3.20 -8.67
C ALA A 119 -2.95 -1.94 -7.80
N THR A 120 -3.14 -0.77 -8.40
CA THR A 120 -3.07 0.55 -7.73
C THR A 120 -4.44 1.21 -7.60
N CYS A 121 -5.48 0.64 -8.23
CA CYS A 121 -6.82 1.24 -8.27
C CYS A 121 -7.64 0.91 -7.02
N PRO A 122 -7.96 1.89 -6.13
CA PRO A 122 -8.64 1.63 -4.85
C PRO A 122 -10.02 0.98 -5.03
N ASP A 123 -10.85 1.50 -5.93
CA ASP A 123 -12.19 0.96 -6.21
C ASP A 123 -12.16 -0.51 -6.65
N CYS A 124 -11.16 -0.88 -7.44
CA CYS A 124 -10.98 -2.25 -7.91
C CYS A 124 -10.53 -3.18 -6.77
N ILE A 125 -9.70 -2.69 -5.84
CA ILE A 125 -9.29 -3.41 -4.64
C ILE A 125 -10.48 -3.58 -3.67
N GLU A 126 -11.28 -2.54 -3.47
CA GLU A 126 -12.50 -2.61 -2.66
C GLU A 126 -13.49 -3.61 -3.25
N ARG A 127 -13.71 -3.53 -4.57
CA ARG A 127 -14.57 -4.48 -5.28
C ARG A 127 -14.08 -5.91 -5.14
N TRP A 128 -12.80 -6.14 -5.36
CA TRP A 128 -12.16 -7.44 -5.16
C TRP A 128 -12.41 -8.00 -3.76
N ASN A 129 -12.21 -7.18 -2.72
CA ASN A 129 -12.39 -7.56 -1.33
C ASN A 129 -13.86 -7.83 -0.96
N SER A 130 -14.80 -7.14 -1.61
CA SER A 130 -16.24 -7.35 -1.44
C SER A 130 -16.72 -8.68 -2.03
N ASP A 131 -16.04 -9.18 -3.06
CA ASP A 131 -16.41 -10.42 -3.75
C ASP A 131 -15.93 -11.70 -3.04
N THR A 132 -15.59 -11.61 -1.75
CA THR A 132 -15.13 -12.72 -0.88
C THR A 132 -13.94 -13.49 -1.46
N PRO A 133 -12.79 -12.81 -1.68
CA PRO A 133 -11.66 -13.41 -2.36
C PRO A 133 -10.95 -14.43 -1.46
N LEU A 134 -10.17 -15.33 -2.09
CA LEU A 134 -9.27 -16.20 -1.33
C LEU A 134 -8.16 -15.41 -0.62
N ILE A 135 -7.78 -14.26 -1.19
CA ILE A 135 -6.76 -13.37 -0.64
C ILE A 135 -7.31 -11.94 -0.69
N ARG A 136 -7.29 -11.27 0.47
CA ARG A 136 -7.60 -9.85 0.53
C ARG A 136 -6.40 -9.01 0.10
N LEU A 137 -6.69 -7.95 -0.63
CA LEU A 137 -5.72 -6.97 -1.09
C LEU A 137 -5.83 -5.72 -0.22
N SER A 138 -4.72 -5.01 -0.05
CA SER A 138 -4.69 -3.77 0.74
C SER A 138 -3.66 -2.83 0.16
N LEU A 139 -3.98 -1.54 0.13
CA LEU A 139 -3.04 -0.46 -0.15
C LEU A 139 -2.21 -0.09 1.10
N THR A 140 -2.58 -0.62 2.27
CA THR A 140 -1.87 -0.39 3.52
C THR A 140 -1.48 -1.69 4.23
N HIS A 141 -0.32 -1.70 4.89
CA HIS A 141 0.15 -2.82 5.70
C HIS A 141 0.64 -2.33 7.05
N ALA A 142 0.03 -2.81 8.13
CA ALA A 142 0.45 -2.47 9.48
C ALA A 142 1.89 -2.91 9.77
N VAL A 143 2.70 -1.97 10.28
CA VAL A 143 4.02 -2.27 10.82
C VAL A 143 3.84 -2.63 12.30
N PRO A 144 4.28 -3.81 12.75
CA PRO A 144 4.20 -4.18 14.17
C PRO A 144 4.79 -3.08 15.07
N ALA A 145 4.27 -2.94 16.29
CA ALA A 145 4.88 -2.06 17.27
C ALA A 145 6.28 -2.60 17.66
N PRO A 146 7.21 -1.74 18.13
CA PRO A 146 8.45 -2.22 18.75
C PRO A 146 8.12 -3.14 19.93
N SER A 147 8.80 -4.28 20.02
CA SER A 147 8.69 -5.24 21.12
C SER A 147 9.27 -4.70 22.42
#